data_AF-K9QSL9-F1
#
_entry.id   AF-K9QSL9-F1
#
_cell.length_a   1.000
_cell.length_b   1.000
_cell.length_c   1.000
_cell.angle_alpha   90.00
_cell.angle_beta   90.00
_cell.angle_gamma   90.00
#
_symmetry.space_group_name_H-M   'P 1'
#
loop_
_entity.id
_entity.type
_entity.pdbx_description
1 polymer ?
#
loop_
_entity_poly.entity_id
_entity_poly.type
_entity_poly.pdbx_seq_one_letter_code
_entity_poly.pdbx_strand_id
1 'polypeptide(L)'
;MPHLNLLTVFNPSNYGRSGYVTVPWQAIAPQLQIPPTEIVLSDLRDLSQTPIKAQIDRVDPEDPSRDVLLFHLSQPIPAGSQDDVFASAFIRIDKGQPLPTQLGEPSLEVVYGSDGRERGVRFVNNRLIVWFNLIPAPEDNGRNWFSGSATSVQLDHQEILDPFPAAKGEWLGQEPEKRCMQVSAIQLPGTPHPKSPYYQVSLYNHTYRLVAQSSGPVRASITIASEPFDYMGVDPQTGQNRHLVCELYRVISLYTGADYLIEELFVKGKPKNPDDRIADAPEVVYLPFGVHYFAHMNLGQTQDIEQVFPVPDWFAVGSTAPPYAAYGLATNLHIEAIAHPHEGNLNCFSWQLLPGTSVKCLHLFMRDQPEGFDAKVGHYWYELIYDPLRAEIYQDIGKSQQSLVGIGNRQ
;
A
#
# COMPACT_ATOMS: atom_id res chain seq x y z
N MET A 1 -31.91 -10.49 -18.91
CA MET A 1 -31.99 -11.27 -17.65
C MET A 1 -31.46 -10.37 -16.53
N PRO A 2 -32.01 -10.40 -15.31
CA PRO A 2 -31.42 -9.64 -14.22
C PRO A 2 -30.00 -10.17 -13.94
N HIS A 3 -29.01 -9.28 -13.96
CA HIS A 3 -27.66 -9.64 -13.56
C HIS A 3 -27.68 -9.99 -12.07
N LEU A 4 -27.11 -11.15 -11.74
CA LEU A 4 -26.87 -11.51 -10.34
C LEU A 4 -25.73 -10.64 -9.83
N ASN A 5 -25.99 -9.81 -8.82
CA ASN A 5 -24.99 -8.95 -8.18
C ASN A 5 -24.07 -9.79 -7.29
N LEU A 6 -23.19 -10.56 -7.91
CA LEU A 6 -22.29 -11.49 -7.24
C LEU A 6 -20.84 -11.20 -7.60
N LEU A 7 -19.96 -11.31 -6.60
CA LEU A 7 -18.53 -11.44 -6.79
C LEU A 7 -18.14 -12.90 -6.64
N THR A 8 -17.35 -13.39 -7.58
CA THR A 8 -16.61 -14.64 -7.43
C THR A 8 -15.30 -14.32 -6.72
N VAL A 9 -15.00 -15.03 -5.63
CA VAL A 9 -13.75 -14.84 -4.87
C VAL A 9 -12.86 -16.05 -5.06
N PHE A 10 -11.57 -15.79 -5.28
CA PHE A 10 -10.55 -16.79 -5.52
C PHE A 10 -9.50 -16.73 -4.41
N ASN A 11 -9.19 -17.91 -3.86
CA ASN A 11 -8.04 -18.12 -3.01
C ASN A 11 -6.97 -18.88 -3.80
N PRO A 12 -5.93 -18.20 -4.29
CA PRO A 12 -4.95 -18.82 -5.19
C PRO A 12 -4.01 -19.82 -4.47
N SER A 13 -4.19 -20.04 -3.17
CA SER A 13 -3.34 -20.90 -2.35
C SER A 13 -3.95 -22.25 -2.00
N ASN A 14 -3.08 -23.17 -1.58
CA ASN A 14 -3.42 -24.56 -1.25
C ASN A 14 -3.95 -24.78 0.18
N TYR A 15 -4.18 -23.70 0.93
CA TYR A 15 -4.76 -23.71 2.27
C TYR A 15 -5.87 -22.68 2.39
N GLY A 16 -6.74 -22.83 3.40
CA GLY A 16 -7.85 -21.91 3.61
C GLY A 16 -7.39 -20.53 4.09
N ARG A 17 -7.93 -19.45 3.50
CA ARG A 17 -7.52 -18.07 3.79
C ARG A 17 -8.67 -17.14 4.12
N SER A 18 -8.49 -16.33 5.14
CA SER A 18 -9.30 -15.14 5.45
C SER A 18 -8.51 -13.89 5.06
N GLY A 19 -9.14 -12.71 5.11
CA GLY A 19 -8.42 -11.44 4.95
C GLY A 19 -9.11 -10.47 4.00
N TYR A 20 -8.33 -9.53 3.51
CA TYR A 20 -8.84 -8.40 2.72
C TYR A 20 -8.87 -8.72 1.24
N VAL A 21 -9.93 -8.28 0.57
CA VAL A 21 -10.11 -8.40 -0.87
C VAL A 21 -10.37 -7.03 -1.45
N THR A 22 -9.62 -6.68 -2.50
CA THR A 22 -9.73 -5.41 -3.21
C THR A 22 -10.20 -5.66 -4.63
N VAL A 23 -11.20 -4.92 -5.10
CA VAL A 23 -11.74 -5.01 -6.46
C VAL A 23 -11.85 -3.61 -7.06
N PRO A 24 -11.44 -3.38 -8.31
CA PRO A 24 -11.65 -2.09 -8.98
C PRO A 24 -13.12 -1.69 -8.98
N TRP A 25 -13.44 -0.54 -8.39
CA TRP A 25 -14.82 -0.08 -8.25
C TRP A 25 -15.45 0.23 -9.60
N GLN A 26 -14.68 0.75 -10.55
CA GLN A 26 -15.15 1.07 -11.90
C GLN A 26 -15.69 -0.16 -12.65
N ALA A 27 -15.19 -1.37 -12.36
CA ALA A 27 -15.72 -2.59 -12.97
C ALA A 27 -17.16 -2.89 -12.48
N ILE A 28 -17.46 -2.52 -11.24
CA ILE A 28 -18.68 -2.87 -10.51
C ILE A 28 -19.75 -1.78 -10.64
N ALA A 29 -19.37 -0.51 -10.49
CA ALA A 29 -20.30 0.62 -10.36
C ALA A 29 -21.35 0.72 -11.49
N PRO A 30 -21.01 0.55 -12.78
CA PRO A 30 -21.97 0.67 -13.87
C PRO A 30 -23.03 -0.45 -13.86
N GLN A 31 -22.68 -1.62 -13.33
CA GLN A 31 -23.55 -2.81 -13.36
C GLN A 31 -24.57 -2.77 -12.21
N LEU A 32 -24.14 -2.34 -11.02
CA LEU A 32 -24.97 -2.39 -9.82
C LEU A 32 -25.95 -1.22 -9.70
N GLN A 33 -25.56 -0.02 -10.14
CA GLN A 33 -26.30 1.22 -9.91
C GLN A 33 -26.62 1.47 -8.40
N ILE A 34 -25.80 0.92 -7.51
CA ILE A 34 -25.89 1.10 -6.05
C ILE A 34 -24.95 2.24 -5.65
N PRO A 35 -25.42 3.26 -4.90
CA PRO A 35 -24.54 4.29 -4.36
C PRO A 35 -23.43 3.70 -3.48
N PRO A 36 -22.20 4.23 -3.51
CA PRO A 36 -21.10 3.73 -2.69
C PRO A 36 -21.40 3.61 -1.19
N THR A 37 -22.23 4.51 -0.68
CA THR A 37 -22.63 4.59 0.74
C THR A 37 -23.74 3.61 1.13
N GLU A 38 -24.31 2.87 0.18
CA GLU A 38 -25.46 1.98 0.38
C GLU A 38 -25.13 0.51 0.06
N ILE A 39 -23.85 0.18 -0.06
CA ILE A 39 -23.42 -1.18 -0.38
C ILE A 39 -23.39 -2.04 0.87
N VAL A 40 -23.98 -3.22 0.75
CA VAL A 40 -23.91 -4.29 1.75
C VAL A 40 -23.42 -5.55 1.05
N LEU A 41 -22.41 -6.21 1.63
CA LEU A 41 -21.91 -7.49 1.15
C LEU A 41 -22.33 -8.61 2.10
N SER A 42 -22.63 -9.79 1.57
CA SER A 42 -22.89 -11.00 2.36
C SER A 42 -22.23 -12.21 1.73
N ASP A 43 -21.66 -13.08 2.57
CA ASP A 43 -21.08 -14.35 2.13
C ASP A 43 -22.20 -15.37 1.92
N LEU A 44 -22.31 -15.94 0.72
CA LEU A 44 -23.34 -16.94 0.44
C LEU A 44 -23.12 -18.27 1.19
N ARG A 45 -21.94 -18.48 1.77
CA ARG A 45 -21.64 -19.64 2.63
C ARG A 45 -22.11 -19.42 4.07
N ASP A 46 -22.29 -18.16 4.48
CA ASP A 46 -22.74 -17.81 5.82
C ASP A 46 -24.27 -17.80 5.90
N LEU A 47 -24.84 -18.85 6.50
CA LEU A 47 -26.28 -19.00 6.69
C LEU A 47 -26.86 -17.95 7.65
N SER A 48 -26.04 -17.28 8.47
CA SER A 48 -26.49 -16.20 9.34
C SER A 48 -26.78 -14.90 8.58
N GLN A 49 -26.32 -14.79 7.33
CA GLN A 49 -26.41 -13.59 6.49
C GLN A 49 -25.83 -12.35 7.17
N THR A 50 -24.80 -12.52 8.01
CA THR A 50 -24.15 -11.39 8.66
C THR A 50 -23.46 -10.54 7.59
N PRO A 51 -23.71 -9.22 7.55
CA PRO A 51 -23.03 -8.35 6.61
C PRO A 51 -21.52 -8.39 6.78
N ILE A 52 -20.80 -8.37 5.66
CA ILE A 52 -19.35 -8.26 5.62
C ILE A 52 -18.95 -6.79 5.77
N LYS A 53 -17.91 -6.51 6.55
CA LYS A 53 -17.29 -5.18 6.62
C LYS A 53 -16.72 -4.82 5.27
N ALA A 54 -17.17 -3.69 4.72
CA ALA A 54 -16.77 -3.22 3.41
C ALA A 54 -16.79 -1.70 3.33
N GLN A 55 -16.03 -1.16 2.39
CA GLN A 55 -15.99 0.25 2.04
C GLN A 55 -15.54 0.44 0.60
N ILE A 56 -15.84 1.61 0.04
CA ILE A 56 -15.21 2.06 -1.21
C ILE A 56 -14.22 3.15 -0.86
N ASP A 57 -13.00 2.99 -1.35
CA ASP A 57 -11.95 3.97 -1.19
C ASP A 57 -11.74 4.76 -2.46
N ARG A 58 -11.73 6.09 -2.27
CA ARG A 58 -11.34 7.02 -3.31
C ARG A 58 -9.85 7.31 -3.18
N VAL A 59 -9.06 6.63 -4.01
CA VAL A 59 -7.60 6.67 -3.94
C VAL A 59 -7.05 7.96 -4.58
N ASP A 60 -7.63 8.38 -5.70
CA ASP A 60 -7.29 9.63 -6.37
C ASP A 60 -8.56 10.39 -6.76
N PRO A 61 -8.79 11.59 -6.19
CA PRO A 61 -9.92 12.42 -6.58
C PRO A 61 -9.96 12.76 -8.07
N GLU A 62 -8.81 12.83 -8.75
CA GLU A 62 -8.70 13.14 -10.18
C GLU A 62 -8.85 11.91 -11.08
N ASP A 63 -8.74 10.69 -10.55
CA ASP A 63 -8.76 9.44 -11.31
C ASP A 63 -9.67 8.39 -10.65
N PRO A 64 -11.00 8.43 -10.92
CA PRO A 64 -11.95 7.45 -10.39
C PRO A 64 -11.71 6.00 -10.83
N SER A 65 -10.85 5.76 -11.83
CA SER A 65 -10.49 4.39 -12.22
C SER A 65 -9.69 3.66 -11.14
N ARG A 66 -9.11 4.41 -10.21
CA ARG A 66 -8.36 3.90 -9.05
C ARG A 66 -9.22 3.68 -7.82
N ASP A 67 -10.52 4.00 -7.88
CA ASP A 67 -11.43 3.70 -6.78
C ASP A 67 -11.54 2.19 -6.60
N VAL A 68 -11.58 1.73 -5.35
CA VAL A 68 -11.61 0.30 -5.04
C VAL A 68 -12.72 -0.03 -4.06
N LEU A 69 -13.44 -1.12 -4.33
CA LEU A 69 -14.22 -1.81 -3.32
C LEU A 69 -13.29 -2.67 -2.49
N LEU A 70 -13.32 -2.48 -1.17
CA LEU A 70 -12.55 -3.24 -0.21
C LEU A 70 -13.49 -3.92 0.77
N PHE A 71 -13.27 -5.21 1.02
CA PHE A 71 -14.01 -5.94 2.05
C PHE A 71 -13.13 -6.95 2.80
N HIS A 72 -13.55 -7.33 4.01
CA HIS A 72 -12.81 -8.25 4.87
C HIS A 72 -13.57 -9.55 5.10
N LEU A 73 -13.00 -10.67 4.63
CA LEU A 73 -13.50 -12.01 4.89
C LEU A 73 -13.01 -12.49 6.25
N SER A 74 -13.90 -12.48 7.26
CA SER A 74 -13.57 -12.93 8.61
C SER A 74 -13.47 -14.45 8.74
N GLN A 75 -14.13 -15.19 7.85
CA GLN A 75 -14.10 -16.65 7.81
C GLN A 75 -13.22 -17.13 6.66
N PRO A 76 -12.34 -18.11 6.88
CA PRO A 76 -11.50 -18.66 5.82
C PRO A 76 -12.32 -19.18 4.62
N ILE A 77 -11.80 -18.93 3.42
CA ILE A 77 -12.32 -19.48 2.18
C ILE A 77 -11.47 -20.69 1.74
N PRO A 78 -12.08 -21.76 1.22
CA PRO A 78 -11.35 -22.93 0.75
C PRO A 78 -10.25 -22.57 -0.24
N ALA A 79 -9.22 -23.41 -0.30
CA ALA A 79 -8.21 -23.35 -1.35
C ALA A 79 -8.87 -23.39 -2.75
N GLY A 80 -8.40 -22.53 -3.64
CA GLY A 80 -8.73 -22.56 -5.07
C GLY A 80 -7.76 -23.46 -5.84
N SER A 81 -7.99 -23.58 -7.15
CA SER A 81 -7.00 -24.10 -8.10
C SER A 81 -6.03 -22.98 -8.48
N GLN A 82 -4.74 -23.28 -8.71
CA GLN A 82 -3.75 -22.28 -9.16
C GLN A 82 -4.16 -21.52 -10.44
N ASP A 83 -5.02 -22.12 -11.26
CA ASP A 83 -5.51 -21.52 -12.51
C ASP A 83 -6.75 -20.63 -12.32
N ASP A 84 -7.19 -20.36 -11.08
CA ASP A 84 -8.41 -19.60 -10.74
C ASP A 84 -9.69 -20.14 -11.44
N VAL A 85 -9.68 -21.38 -11.92
CA VAL A 85 -10.80 -22.01 -12.66
C VAL A 85 -12.01 -22.23 -11.76
N PHE A 86 -11.79 -22.51 -10.47
CA PHE A 86 -12.86 -22.75 -9.51
C PHE A 86 -12.94 -21.65 -8.46
N ALA A 87 -14.13 -21.07 -8.34
CA ALA A 87 -14.49 -20.12 -7.29
C ALA A 87 -14.30 -20.73 -5.90
N SER A 88 -13.61 -20.02 -5.01
CA SER A 88 -13.48 -20.40 -3.59
C SER A 88 -14.68 -19.93 -2.76
N ALA A 89 -15.29 -18.80 -3.12
CA ALA A 89 -16.50 -18.28 -2.49
C ALA A 89 -17.31 -17.39 -3.45
N PHE A 90 -18.54 -17.09 -3.05
CA PHE A 90 -19.40 -16.11 -3.73
C PHE A 90 -19.90 -15.09 -2.73
N ILE A 91 -19.73 -13.82 -3.05
CA ILE A 91 -20.17 -12.70 -2.22
C ILE A 91 -21.28 -11.96 -2.94
N ARG A 92 -22.43 -11.83 -2.28
CA ARG A 92 -23.57 -11.08 -2.81
C ARG A 92 -23.42 -9.61 -2.48
N ILE A 93 -23.72 -8.76 -3.46
CA ILE A 93 -23.73 -7.31 -3.33
C ILE A 93 -25.18 -6.82 -3.39
N ASP A 94 -25.64 -6.23 -2.31
CA ASP A 94 -26.99 -5.70 -2.18
C ASP A 94 -26.99 -4.22 -1.84
N LYS A 95 -28.12 -3.58 -2.11
CA LYS A 95 -28.43 -2.23 -1.63
C LYS A 95 -28.97 -2.33 -0.21
N GLY A 96 -28.38 -1.60 0.73
CA GLY A 96 -28.82 -1.59 2.12
C GLY A 96 -28.13 -0.52 2.96
N GLN A 97 -28.26 -0.67 4.28
CA GLN A 97 -27.54 0.16 5.24
C GLN A 97 -26.22 -0.54 5.62
N PRO A 98 -25.05 0.09 5.43
CA PRO A 98 -23.79 -0.46 5.88
C PRO A 98 -23.76 -0.70 7.39
N LEU A 99 -22.83 -1.55 7.83
CA LEU A 99 -22.58 -1.75 9.25
C LEU A 99 -22.19 -0.42 9.93
N PRO A 100 -22.71 -0.13 11.13
CA PRO A 100 -22.31 1.05 11.88
C PRO A 100 -20.84 0.93 12.28
N THR A 101 -20.16 2.08 12.32
CA THR A 101 -18.76 2.17 12.77
C THR A 101 -18.64 1.71 14.23
N GLN A 102 -17.64 0.87 14.50
CA GLN A 102 -17.38 0.29 15.82
C GLN A 102 -16.12 0.87 16.45
N LEU A 103 -16.05 0.84 17.79
CA LEU A 103 -14.84 1.19 18.51
C LEU A 103 -13.69 0.25 18.12
N GLY A 104 -12.50 0.82 17.86
CA GLY A 104 -11.31 0.06 17.46
C GLY A 104 -11.20 -0.20 15.96
N GLU A 105 -12.17 0.27 15.15
CA GLU A 105 -12.02 0.33 13.70
C GLU A 105 -10.95 1.37 13.30
N PRO A 106 -10.28 1.16 12.15
CA PRO A 106 -9.30 2.09 11.63
C PRO A 106 -9.89 3.49 11.48
N SER A 107 -9.18 4.47 12.00
CA SER A 107 -9.50 5.87 11.80
C SER A 107 -8.22 6.66 11.57
N LEU A 108 -8.39 7.85 11.00
CA LEU A 108 -7.34 8.82 10.86
C LEU A 108 -7.80 10.19 11.35
N GLU A 109 -6.85 10.98 11.82
CA GLU A 109 -7.01 12.38 12.18
C GLU A 109 -5.97 13.20 11.43
N VAL A 110 -6.41 14.22 10.69
CA VAL A 110 -5.51 15.21 10.08
C VAL A 110 -5.29 16.32 11.08
N VAL A 111 -4.02 16.60 11.36
CA VAL A 111 -3.62 17.65 12.30
C VAL A 111 -3.09 18.84 11.52
N TYR A 112 -3.65 20.00 11.83
CA TYR A 112 -3.35 21.27 11.17
C TYR A 112 -2.45 22.15 12.02
N GLY A 113 -1.58 22.90 11.35
CA GLY A 113 -0.74 23.91 11.97
C GLY A 113 -1.52 25.18 12.28
N SER A 114 -0.88 26.11 12.99
CA SER A 114 -1.45 27.44 13.26
C SER A 114 -1.70 28.27 12.00
N ASP A 115 -1.02 27.94 10.90
CA ASP A 115 -1.18 28.54 9.57
C ASP A 115 -2.30 27.88 8.74
N GLY A 116 -3.02 26.91 9.31
CA GLY A 116 -4.10 26.19 8.65
C GLY A 116 -3.65 25.12 7.65
N ARG A 117 -2.35 24.84 7.54
CA ARG A 117 -1.82 23.79 6.65
C ARG A 117 -1.78 22.45 7.37
N GLU A 118 -1.98 21.36 6.64
CA GLU A 118 -1.81 20.01 7.16
C GLU A 118 -0.35 19.79 7.59
N ARG A 119 -0.12 19.43 8.87
CA ARG A 119 1.22 19.14 9.40
C ARG A 119 1.51 17.63 9.41
N GLY A 120 0.48 16.84 9.70
CA GLY A 120 0.62 15.39 9.86
C GLY A 120 -0.72 14.68 9.91
N VAL A 121 -0.65 13.35 9.87
CA VAL A 121 -1.80 12.46 9.97
C VAL A 121 -1.53 11.44 11.08
N ARG A 122 -2.50 11.29 11.98
CA ARG A 122 -2.49 10.24 12.99
C ARG A 122 -3.38 9.09 12.53
N PHE A 123 -2.80 7.93 12.27
CA PHE A 123 -3.55 6.69 12.04
C PHE A 123 -3.74 5.93 13.34
N VAL A 124 -4.91 5.30 13.49
CA VAL A 124 -5.23 4.48 14.66
C VAL A 124 -6.05 3.27 14.25
N ASN A 125 -5.71 2.09 14.75
CA ASN A 125 -6.63 0.96 14.88
C ASN A 125 -6.55 0.43 16.33
N ASN A 126 -7.07 -0.77 16.60
CA ASN A 126 -7.01 -1.39 17.92
C ASN A 126 -5.62 -1.88 18.37
N ARG A 127 -4.58 -1.80 17.53
CA ARG A 127 -3.21 -2.26 17.81
C ARG A 127 -2.16 -1.18 17.53
N LEU A 128 -2.20 -0.56 16.36
CA LEU A 128 -1.28 0.47 15.90
C LEU A 128 -1.82 1.89 16.09
N ILE A 129 -0.92 2.77 16.54
CA ILE A 129 -1.06 4.23 16.44
C ILE A 129 0.17 4.74 15.70
N VAL A 130 -0.02 5.47 14.61
CA VAL A 130 1.07 5.99 13.78
C VAL A 130 0.92 7.49 13.61
N TRP A 131 1.99 8.24 13.90
CA TRP A 131 2.09 9.66 13.56
C TRP A 131 2.96 9.84 12.33
N PHE A 132 2.35 10.33 11.25
CA PHE A 132 2.97 10.52 9.95
C PHE A 132 3.08 12.01 9.61
N ASN A 133 4.30 12.51 9.37
CA ASN A 133 4.53 13.92 9.07
C ASN A 133 4.40 14.22 7.58
N LEU A 134 3.76 15.34 7.24
CA LEU A 134 3.59 15.80 5.86
C LEU A 134 4.55 16.92 5.48
N ILE A 135 5.18 17.57 6.45
CA ILE A 135 6.11 18.67 6.23
C ILE A 135 7.49 18.33 6.81
N PRO A 136 8.57 18.92 6.27
CA PRO A 136 9.93 18.61 6.69
C PRO A 136 10.17 18.91 8.16
N ALA A 137 9.92 20.15 8.59
CA ALA A 137 10.18 20.63 9.94
C ALA A 137 8.88 20.99 10.67
N PRO A 138 8.10 20.02 11.18
CA PRO A 138 6.83 20.30 11.86
C PRO A 138 6.97 21.11 13.15
N GLU A 139 8.18 21.24 13.65
CA GLU A 139 8.52 22.05 14.82
C GLU A 139 9.33 23.32 14.47
N ASP A 140 9.61 23.55 13.18
CA ASP A 140 10.35 24.71 12.66
C ASP A 140 11.71 24.97 13.36
N ASN A 141 12.37 23.91 13.84
CA ASN A 141 13.61 23.98 14.63
C ASN A 141 14.90 23.75 13.82
N GLY A 142 14.78 23.58 12.50
CA GLY A 142 15.90 23.41 11.55
C GLY A 142 16.67 22.09 11.64
N ARG A 143 16.26 21.16 12.51
CA ARG A 143 16.93 19.85 12.74
C ARG A 143 16.09 18.64 12.34
N ASN A 144 14.87 18.88 11.90
CA ASN A 144 13.86 17.85 11.67
C ASN A 144 13.54 17.83 10.17
N TRP A 145 13.91 16.75 9.46
CA TRP A 145 13.55 16.51 8.05
C TRP A 145 12.71 15.23 7.98
N PHE A 146 11.45 15.32 8.41
CA PHE A 146 10.56 14.17 8.64
C PHE A 146 9.46 14.04 7.60
N SER A 147 9.48 14.86 6.57
CA SER A 147 8.41 14.88 5.59
C SER A 147 8.24 13.52 4.92
N GLY A 148 6.99 13.06 4.85
CA GLY A 148 6.69 11.76 4.28
C GLY A 148 7.24 10.60 5.11
N SER A 149 7.27 10.71 6.44
CA SER A 149 7.76 9.62 7.30
C SER A 149 6.89 9.45 8.54
N ALA A 150 6.88 8.23 9.06
CA ALA A 150 6.31 7.94 10.36
C ALA A 150 7.37 8.24 11.43
N THR A 151 7.09 9.15 12.35
CA THR A 151 8.03 9.55 13.44
C THR A 151 7.62 9.05 14.81
N SER A 152 6.40 8.51 14.93
CA SER A 152 6.00 7.67 16.05
C SER A 152 5.20 6.50 15.51
N VAL A 153 5.55 5.31 15.94
CA VAL A 153 4.77 4.11 15.72
C VAL A 153 4.61 3.44 17.08
N GLN A 154 3.37 3.27 17.51
CA GLN A 154 3.06 2.57 18.75
C GLN A 154 2.31 1.30 18.43
N LEU A 155 2.83 0.16 18.89
CA LEU A 155 2.16 -1.13 18.85
C LEU A 155 1.70 -1.47 20.26
N ASP A 156 0.40 -1.70 20.42
CA ASP A 156 -0.25 -1.96 21.70
C ASP A 156 0.10 -0.88 22.75
N HIS A 157 0.08 0.40 22.31
CA HIS A 157 0.42 1.61 23.08
C HIS A 157 1.88 1.74 23.52
N GLN A 158 2.80 0.96 22.93
CA GLN A 158 4.24 1.08 23.18
C GLN A 158 4.97 1.54 21.93
N GLU A 159 5.78 2.58 22.05
CA GLU A 159 6.63 3.07 20.96
C GLU A 159 7.64 2.02 20.54
N ILE A 160 7.79 1.81 19.22
CA ILE A 160 8.69 0.79 18.67
C ILE A 160 9.91 1.37 17.95
N LEU A 161 9.87 2.63 17.49
CA LEU A 161 11.01 3.23 16.78
C LEU A 161 12.13 3.62 17.75
N ASP A 162 11.78 3.81 19.02
CA ASP A 162 12.71 4.04 20.13
C ASP A 162 12.11 3.48 21.44
N PRO A 163 12.15 2.14 21.63
CA PRO A 163 11.41 1.45 22.66
C PRO A 163 12.00 1.63 24.07
N PHE A 164 13.28 2.00 24.21
CA PHE A 164 13.95 2.03 25.52
C PHE A 164 13.50 3.17 26.43
N PRO A 165 13.44 4.44 25.97
CA PRO A 165 12.88 5.51 26.78
C PRO A 165 11.38 5.29 27.04
N ALA A 166 10.65 4.82 26.02
CA ALA A 166 9.22 4.53 26.14
C ALA A 166 8.92 3.46 27.19
N ALA A 167 9.70 2.38 27.26
CA ALA A 167 9.56 1.33 28.27
C ALA A 167 9.81 1.82 29.72
N LYS A 168 10.53 2.94 29.89
CA LYS A 168 10.71 3.61 31.20
C LYS A 168 9.61 4.63 31.52
N GLY A 169 8.62 4.78 30.64
CA GLY A 169 7.61 5.85 30.73
C GLY A 169 8.16 7.24 30.37
N GLU A 170 9.38 7.30 29.83
CA GLU A 170 10.05 8.52 29.41
C GLU A 170 9.63 8.84 27.97
N TRP A 171 8.53 9.57 27.83
CA TRP A 171 8.12 10.17 26.55
C TRP A 171 9.00 11.37 26.17
N LEU A 172 9.67 11.96 27.16
CA LEU A 172 10.68 13.01 26.99
C LEU A 172 12.06 12.36 26.90
N GLY A 173 12.84 12.69 25.86
CA GLY A 173 14.18 12.14 25.64
C GLY A 173 14.26 11.00 24.63
N GLN A 174 13.19 10.74 23.88
CA GLN A 174 13.25 9.89 22.69
C GLN A 174 14.20 10.47 21.65
N GLU A 175 14.79 9.61 20.82
CA GLU A 175 15.67 9.99 19.72
C GLU A 175 14.95 10.99 18.80
N PRO A 176 15.37 12.28 18.76
CA PRO A 176 14.68 13.31 18.00
C PRO A 176 14.63 13.02 16.51
N GLU A 177 15.61 12.28 15.97
CA GLU A 177 15.67 11.97 14.56
C GLU A 177 14.90 10.71 14.14
N LYS A 178 14.27 9.99 15.08
CA LYS A 178 13.64 8.70 14.79
C LYS A 178 12.54 8.83 13.73
N ARG A 179 12.58 7.96 12.73
CA ARG A 179 11.62 7.91 11.64
C ARG A 179 11.72 6.62 10.85
N CYS A 180 10.63 6.19 10.25
CA CYS A 180 10.62 5.12 9.26
C CYS A 180 9.73 5.49 8.08
N MET A 181 9.73 4.64 7.04
CA MET A 181 8.97 4.85 5.81
C MET A 181 9.32 6.15 5.06
N GLN A 182 10.47 6.77 5.32
CA GLN A 182 10.87 7.97 4.59
C GLN A 182 11.35 7.58 3.19
N VAL A 183 10.67 8.08 2.15
CA VAL A 183 11.23 8.05 0.80
C VAL A 183 12.20 9.23 0.67
N SER A 184 13.50 8.95 0.75
CA SER A 184 14.52 10.00 0.74
C SER A 184 14.90 10.43 -0.67
N ALA A 185 14.74 9.54 -1.65
CA ALA A 185 14.95 9.83 -3.07
C ALA A 185 14.19 8.84 -3.96
N ILE A 186 13.97 9.25 -5.22
CA ILE A 186 13.56 8.35 -6.31
C ILE A 186 14.57 8.42 -7.46
N GLN A 187 14.66 7.34 -8.21
CA GLN A 187 15.48 7.25 -9.42
C GLN A 187 14.57 7.07 -10.64
N LEU A 188 14.62 8.01 -11.56
CA LEU A 188 13.89 8.00 -12.83
C LEU A 188 14.82 7.60 -13.98
N PRO A 189 14.30 7.07 -15.09
CA PRO A 189 15.10 6.78 -16.28
C PRO A 189 15.85 8.04 -16.76
N GLY A 190 17.15 7.91 -17.02
CA GLY A 190 17.96 9.00 -17.56
C GLY A 190 17.76 9.18 -19.06
N THR A 191 18.31 10.28 -19.60
CA THR A 191 18.39 10.47 -21.06
C THR A 191 19.40 9.50 -21.67
N PRO A 192 19.23 9.07 -22.94
CA PRO A 192 20.09 8.06 -23.54
C PRO A 192 21.59 8.40 -23.48
N HIS A 193 22.00 9.67 -23.64
CA HIS A 193 23.41 10.12 -23.67
C HIS A 193 23.57 11.58 -23.15
N PRO A 194 24.64 11.95 -22.40
CA PRO A 194 25.42 11.15 -21.44
C PRO A 194 25.58 11.83 -20.05
N LYS A 195 25.49 11.03 -18.97
CA LYS A 195 26.38 10.99 -17.78
C LYS A 195 25.82 10.13 -16.64
N SER A 196 24.52 9.88 -16.61
CA SER A 196 23.91 8.96 -15.64
C SER A 196 22.77 8.21 -16.31
N PRO A 197 22.71 6.87 -16.20
CA PRO A 197 21.57 6.10 -16.69
C PRO A 197 20.26 6.43 -15.95
N TYR A 198 20.35 7.17 -14.84
CA TYR A 198 19.22 7.55 -14.01
C TYR A 198 19.29 9.03 -13.61
N TYR A 199 18.12 9.64 -13.51
CA TYR A 199 17.90 10.97 -12.93
C TYR A 199 17.39 10.80 -11.49
N GLN A 200 18.16 11.25 -10.50
CA GLN A 200 17.79 11.13 -9.09
C GLN A 200 17.07 12.40 -8.62
N VAL A 201 15.92 12.23 -7.97
CA VAL A 201 15.19 13.29 -7.30
C VAL A 201 15.28 13.06 -5.80
N SER A 202 15.89 14.00 -5.08
CA SER A 202 15.92 14.00 -3.62
C SER A 202 14.57 14.47 -3.08
N LEU A 203 14.04 13.77 -2.07
CA LEU A 203 12.72 14.04 -1.48
C LEU A 203 12.76 14.19 0.05
N TYR A 204 13.91 13.96 0.70
CA TYR A 204 14.05 13.92 2.16
C TYR A 204 13.60 15.21 2.89
N ASN A 205 13.65 16.35 2.22
CA ASN A 205 13.30 17.67 2.75
C ASN A 205 12.10 18.32 2.06
N HIS A 206 11.39 17.59 1.20
CA HIS A 206 10.27 18.12 0.42
C HIS A 206 8.94 17.92 1.14
N THR A 207 8.04 18.90 1.06
CA THR A 207 6.69 18.78 1.62
C THR A 207 5.85 17.76 0.85
N TYR A 208 4.92 17.12 1.53
CA TYR A 208 3.83 16.36 0.95
C TYR A 208 2.50 17.06 1.20
N ARG A 209 1.66 17.18 0.17
CA ARG A 209 0.28 17.66 0.32
C ARG A 209 -0.67 16.47 0.42
N LEU A 210 -1.69 16.59 1.26
CA LEU A 210 -2.78 15.61 1.34
C LEU A 210 -3.67 15.72 0.08
N VAL A 211 -3.84 14.60 -0.63
CA VAL A 211 -4.66 14.49 -1.85
C VAL A 211 -6.05 13.99 -1.52
N ALA A 212 -6.10 12.89 -0.80
CA ALA A 212 -7.31 12.16 -0.48
C ALA A 212 -7.15 11.51 0.88
N GLN A 213 -8.29 11.23 1.52
CA GLN A 213 -8.35 10.45 2.73
C GLN A 213 -9.61 9.58 2.70
N SER A 214 -9.52 8.39 3.27
CA SER A 214 -10.64 7.49 3.46
C SER A 214 -10.57 6.89 4.86
N SER A 215 -11.73 6.69 5.48
CA SER A 215 -11.85 5.97 6.75
C SER A 215 -13.15 5.19 6.73
N GLY A 216 -13.04 3.92 7.07
CA GLY A 216 -14.16 3.00 7.06
C GLY A 216 -13.88 1.75 7.89
N PRO A 217 -14.83 0.80 7.91
CA PRO A 217 -14.78 -0.36 8.80
C PRO A 217 -13.66 -1.36 8.49
N VAL A 218 -13.00 -1.25 7.32
CA VAL A 218 -11.94 -2.17 6.87
C VAL A 218 -10.56 -1.53 6.94
N ARG A 219 -10.41 -0.27 6.52
CA ARG A 219 -9.15 0.47 6.60
C ARG A 219 -9.33 1.98 6.68
N ALA A 220 -8.32 2.63 7.22
CA ALA A 220 -8.08 4.07 7.09
C ALA A 220 -6.92 4.26 6.11
N SER A 221 -7.04 5.21 5.18
CA SER A 221 -5.99 5.49 4.21
C SER A 221 -5.87 6.98 3.90
N ILE A 222 -4.66 7.39 3.51
CA ILE A 222 -4.42 8.69 2.89
C ILE A 222 -3.72 8.50 1.56
N THR A 223 -3.97 9.42 0.64
CA THR A 223 -3.12 9.65 -0.53
C THR A 223 -2.43 10.98 -0.33
N ILE A 224 -1.11 10.99 -0.47
CA ILE A 224 -0.29 12.20 -0.41
C ILE A 224 0.51 12.31 -1.71
N ALA A 225 0.90 13.53 -2.10
CA ALA A 225 1.92 13.67 -3.14
C ALA A 225 3.01 14.66 -2.76
N SER A 226 4.22 14.40 -3.24
CA SER A 226 5.38 15.26 -3.07
C SER A 226 5.16 16.62 -3.73
N GLU A 227 6.03 17.57 -3.42
CA GLU A 227 6.22 18.73 -4.29
C GLU A 227 6.53 18.32 -5.74
N PRO A 228 6.07 19.10 -6.74
CA PRO A 228 6.36 18.83 -8.14
C PRO A 228 7.84 18.95 -8.47
N PHE A 229 8.31 18.11 -9.39
CA PHE A 229 9.66 18.14 -9.94
C PHE A 229 9.64 17.96 -11.46
N ASP A 230 10.61 18.56 -12.15
CA ASP A 230 10.73 18.45 -13.60
C ASP A 230 11.37 17.10 -13.99
N TYR A 231 10.84 16.48 -15.04
CA TYR A 231 11.43 15.31 -15.69
C TYR A 231 11.57 15.58 -17.18
N MET A 232 12.78 15.39 -17.70
CA MET A 232 13.07 15.41 -19.13
C MET A 232 13.63 14.07 -19.54
N GLY A 233 12.84 13.29 -20.26
CA GLY A 233 13.27 11.96 -20.66
C GLY A 233 12.34 11.33 -21.67
N VAL A 234 12.70 10.12 -22.08
CA VAL A 234 11.95 9.35 -23.06
C VAL A 234 10.64 8.89 -22.40
N ASP A 235 9.52 9.20 -23.04
CA ASP A 235 8.22 8.65 -22.69
C ASP A 235 8.24 7.13 -22.95
N PRO A 236 7.92 6.30 -21.95
CA PRO A 236 8.04 4.84 -22.07
C PRO A 236 7.05 4.22 -23.07
N GLN A 237 5.96 4.92 -23.40
CA GLN A 237 4.95 4.44 -24.35
C GLN A 237 5.27 4.86 -25.79
N THR A 238 5.70 6.11 -25.99
CA THR A 238 5.90 6.69 -27.33
C THR A 238 7.35 6.68 -27.81
N GLY A 239 8.31 6.52 -26.91
CA GLY A 239 9.74 6.63 -27.23
C GLY A 239 10.22 8.05 -27.54
N GLN A 240 9.36 9.06 -27.38
CA GLN A 240 9.69 10.47 -27.64
C GLN A 240 10.12 11.16 -26.35
N ASN A 241 11.05 12.12 -26.45
CA ASN A 241 11.43 12.94 -25.30
C ASN A 241 10.27 13.87 -24.92
N ARG A 242 9.94 13.89 -23.63
CA ARG A 242 8.94 14.79 -23.05
C ARG A 242 9.51 15.58 -21.90
N HIS A 243 9.00 16.79 -21.73
CA HIS A 243 9.16 17.58 -20.52
C HIS A 243 7.89 17.46 -19.69
N LEU A 244 7.98 16.75 -18.58
CA LEU A 244 6.89 16.50 -17.65
C LEU A 244 7.13 17.23 -16.34
N VAL A 245 6.05 17.73 -15.74
CA VAL A 245 6.02 18.07 -14.31
C VAL A 245 5.44 16.86 -13.60
N CYS A 246 6.23 16.29 -12.69
CA CYS A 246 5.96 15.03 -12.03
C CYS A 246 5.79 15.21 -10.52
N GLU A 247 4.99 14.33 -9.92
CA GLU A 247 4.85 14.22 -8.46
C GLU A 247 4.90 12.74 -8.07
N LEU A 248 5.55 12.43 -6.95
CA LEU A 248 5.47 11.11 -6.33
C LEU A 248 4.20 11.05 -5.48
N TYR A 249 3.32 10.11 -5.79
CA TYR A 249 2.13 9.82 -4.99
C TYR A 249 2.36 8.61 -4.11
N ARG A 250 1.82 8.66 -2.89
CA ARG A 250 1.89 7.58 -1.91
C ARG A 250 0.51 7.37 -1.29
N VAL A 251 0.04 6.13 -1.29
CA VAL A 251 -1.21 5.70 -0.66
C VAL A 251 -0.83 4.88 0.56
N ILE A 252 -1.08 5.39 1.76
CA ILE A 252 -0.70 4.74 3.02
C ILE A 252 -1.97 4.27 3.70
N SER A 253 -2.01 2.99 4.06
CA SER A 253 -3.21 2.30 4.53
C SER A 253 -2.97 1.53 5.83
N LEU A 254 -3.84 1.75 6.81
CA LEU A 254 -3.92 1.00 8.07
C LEU A 254 -5.21 0.17 8.09
N TYR A 255 -5.08 -1.15 8.14
CA TYR A 255 -6.19 -2.08 8.17
C TYR A 255 -6.68 -2.41 9.60
N THR A 256 -7.92 -2.86 9.74
CA THR A 256 -8.50 -3.26 11.03
C THR A 256 -7.70 -4.40 11.67
N GLY A 257 -7.16 -4.25 12.88
CA GLY A 257 -6.40 -5.32 13.54
C GLY A 257 -4.96 -5.48 13.10
N ALA A 258 -4.50 -4.71 12.10
CA ALA A 258 -3.15 -4.85 11.56
C ALA A 258 -2.08 -4.30 12.51
N ASP A 259 -0.95 -5.02 12.58
CA ASP A 259 0.35 -4.58 13.10
C ASP A 259 1.31 -4.15 11.96
N TYR A 260 0.74 -3.79 10.81
CA TYR A 260 1.47 -3.30 9.65
C TYR A 260 0.74 -2.15 8.95
N LEU A 261 1.49 -1.43 8.12
CA LEU A 261 0.96 -0.51 7.12
C LEU A 261 1.18 -1.07 5.71
N ILE A 262 0.24 -0.82 4.80
CA ILE A 262 0.46 -1.01 3.36
C ILE A 262 0.71 0.37 2.74
N GLU A 263 1.73 0.45 1.91
CA GLU A 263 2.06 1.64 1.13
C GLU A 263 2.06 1.29 -0.37
N GLU A 264 1.37 2.09 -1.18
CA GLU A 264 1.46 2.02 -2.64
C GLU A 264 2.02 3.33 -3.20
N LEU A 265 3.01 3.25 -4.08
CA LEU A 265 3.67 4.40 -4.69
C LEU A 265 3.55 4.35 -6.21
N PHE A 266 3.44 5.54 -6.81
CA PHE A 266 3.49 5.74 -8.25
C PHE A 266 3.89 7.19 -8.59
N VAL A 267 4.53 7.39 -9.72
CA VAL A 267 4.90 8.74 -10.22
C VAL A 267 3.96 9.13 -11.34
N LYS A 268 3.28 10.27 -11.20
CA LYS A 268 2.44 10.86 -12.25
C LYS A 268 3.17 12.05 -12.85
N GLY A 269 3.25 12.09 -14.17
CA GLY A 269 3.73 13.22 -14.95
C GLY A 269 2.64 13.82 -15.82
N LYS A 270 2.58 15.14 -15.90
CA LYS A 270 1.75 15.90 -16.86
C LYS A 270 2.67 16.78 -17.73
N PRO A 271 2.37 16.98 -19.03
CA PRO A 271 3.14 17.87 -19.90
C PRO A 271 3.29 19.26 -19.29
N LYS A 272 4.52 19.78 -19.25
CA LYS A 272 4.79 21.11 -18.67
C LYS A 272 4.13 22.22 -19.47
N ASN A 273 4.21 22.16 -20.79
CA ASN A 273 3.56 23.09 -21.70
C ASN A 273 2.60 22.36 -22.66
N PRO A 274 1.64 23.07 -23.28
CA PRO A 274 0.80 22.51 -24.33
C PRO A 274 1.61 21.92 -25.50
N ASP A 275 2.75 22.52 -25.83
CA ASP A 275 3.64 22.06 -26.90
C ASP A 275 4.39 20.76 -26.55
N ASP A 276 4.45 20.40 -25.26
CA ASP A 276 5.04 19.12 -24.80
C ASP A 276 4.04 17.95 -24.90
N ARG A 277 2.80 18.22 -25.35
CA ARG A 277 1.78 17.20 -25.60
C ARG A 277 2.12 16.43 -26.89
N ILE A 278 1.91 15.12 -26.86
CA ILE A 278 2.01 14.27 -28.06
C ILE A 278 0.58 14.00 -28.49
N ALA A 279 0.30 14.15 -29.79
CA ALA A 279 -1.01 13.84 -30.35
C ALA A 279 -1.42 12.40 -30.02
N ASP A 280 -2.67 12.21 -29.62
CA ASP A 280 -3.27 10.91 -29.27
C ASP A 280 -2.65 10.17 -28.07
N ALA A 281 -1.74 10.81 -27.32
CA ALA A 281 -1.20 10.25 -26.09
C ALA A 281 -2.01 10.67 -24.86
N PRO A 282 -2.06 9.84 -23.79
CA PRO A 282 -2.66 10.22 -22.52
C PRO A 282 -2.04 11.51 -21.96
N GLU A 283 -2.87 12.35 -21.32
CA GLU A 283 -2.40 13.56 -20.64
C GLU A 283 -1.58 13.23 -19.39
N VAL A 284 -1.93 12.15 -18.69
CA VAL A 284 -1.21 11.65 -17.52
C VAL A 284 -0.32 10.49 -17.93
N VAL A 285 0.97 10.60 -17.62
CA VAL A 285 1.97 9.56 -17.86
C VAL A 285 2.42 8.97 -16.53
N TYR A 286 2.46 7.65 -16.44
CA TYR A 286 3.02 6.93 -15.29
C TYR A 286 4.46 6.52 -15.62
N LEU A 287 5.42 7.03 -14.85
CA LEU A 287 6.84 6.76 -15.09
C LEU A 287 7.32 5.56 -14.27
N PRO A 288 8.18 4.68 -14.83
CA PRO A 288 8.91 3.73 -14.01
C PRO A 288 9.91 4.47 -13.12
N PHE A 289 10.11 4.00 -11.90
CA PHE A 289 10.98 4.64 -10.91
C PHE A 289 11.51 3.62 -9.91
N GLY A 290 12.77 3.79 -9.48
CA GLY A 290 13.33 3.13 -8.31
C GLY A 290 13.11 3.99 -7.06
N VAL A 291 12.95 3.37 -5.90
CA VAL A 291 12.69 4.07 -4.64
C VAL A 291 13.83 3.82 -3.66
N HIS A 292 14.34 4.89 -3.06
CA HIS A 292 15.27 4.83 -1.95
C HIS A 292 14.58 5.21 -0.65
N TYR A 293 14.55 4.26 0.29
CA TYR A 293 14.03 4.48 1.63
C TYR A 293 15.15 4.77 2.62
N PHE A 294 14.82 5.56 3.63
CA PHE A 294 15.65 5.80 4.80
C PHE A 294 14.83 5.59 6.08
N ALA A 295 15.47 5.05 7.11
CA ALA A 295 14.91 4.96 8.45
C ALA A 295 15.99 5.21 9.50
N HIS A 296 15.59 5.86 10.60
CA HIS A 296 16.35 5.97 11.83
C HIS A 296 15.51 5.31 12.93
N MET A 297 15.88 4.12 13.37
CA MET A 297 15.17 3.33 14.37
C MET A 297 16.16 2.72 15.36
N ASN A 298 15.94 2.93 16.65
CA ASN A 298 16.73 2.32 17.71
C ASN A 298 16.12 0.98 18.09
N LEU A 299 16.43 -0.08 17.34
CA LEU A 299 15.87 -1.42 17.58
C LEU A 299 16.68 -2.24 18.60
N GLY A 300 17.72 -1.66 19.22
CA GLY A 300 18.59 -2.32 20.18
C GLY A 300 20.04 -2.47 19.72
N GLN A 301 20.82 -3.28 20.45
CA GLN A 301 22.29 -3.35 20.29
C GLN A 301 22.77 -4.38 19.23
N THR A 302 21.95 -5.36 18.86
CA THR A 302 22.32 -6.46 17.97
C THR A 302 21.37 -6.51 16.78
N GLN A 303 21.36 -5.46 15.97
CA GLN A 303 20.47 -5.33 14.82
C GLN A 303 21.02 -6.17 13.67
N ASP A 304 20.36 -7.28 13.36
CA ASP A 304 20.72 -8.14 12.25
C ASP A 304 19.65 -8.03 11.17
N ILE A 305 20.08 -7.95 9.91
CA ILE A 305 19.17 -8.03 8.76
C ILE A 305 19.04 -9.49 8.34
N GLU A 306 17.81 -9.97 8.38
CA GLU A 306 17.43 -11.29 7.89
C GLU A 306 16.75 -11.13 6.53
N GLN A 307 17.47 -11.48 5.46
CA GLN A 307 16.93 -11.54 4.11
C GLN A 307 16.97 -13.00 3.62
N VAL A 308 15.82 -13.51 3.17
CA VAL A 308 15.71 -14.89 2.69
C VAL A 308 16.13 -14.97 1.23
N PHE A 309 17.31 -15.54 0.95
CA PHE A 309 17.65 -15.98 -0.39
C PHE A 309 16.87 -17.26 -0.73
N PRO A 310 16.24 -17.39 -1.91
CA PRO A 310 16.49 -16.64 -3.15
C PRO A 310 15.45 -15.56 -3.50
N VAL A 311 14.62 -15.08 -2.56
CA VAL A 311 13.52 -14.16 -2.88
C VAL A 311 13.79 -12.79 -2.25
N PRO A 312 14.46 -11.86 -2.97
CA PRO A 312 14.90 -10.57 -2.43
C PRO A 312 13.75 -9.55 -2.35
N ASP A 313 12.54 -9.98 -2.01
CA ASP A 313 11.33 -9.13 -2.00
C ASP A 313 10.92 -8.70 -0.59
N TRP A 314 11.55 -9.27 0.43
CA TRP A 314 11.35 -8.86 1.80
C TRP A 314 12.63 -9.01 2.63
N PHE A 315 12.66 -8.29 3.74
CA PHE A 315 13.62 -8.51 4.81
C PHE A 315 12.96 -8.23 6.16
N ALA A 316 13.55 -8.79 7.21
CA ALA A 316 13.29 -8.41 8.58
C ALA A 316 14.55 -7.79 9.18
N VAL A 317 14.36 -6.86 10.10
CA VAL A 317 15.43 -6.35 10.95
C VAL A 317 14.93 -6.25 12.38
N GLY A 318 15.73 -6.73 13.30
CA GLY A 318 15.38 -6.75 14.71
C GLY A 318 16.59 -7.10 15.54
N SER A 319 16.43 -6.98 16.86
CA SER A 319 17.47 -7.37 17.79
C SER A 319 17.19 -8.74 18.38
N THR A 320 18.17 -9.63 18.33
CA THR A 320 18.07 -11.07 18.66
C THR A 320 17.77 -11.38 20.13
N ALA A 321 17.75 -10.38 21.02
CA ALA A 321 17.37 -10.54 22.42
C ALA A 321 15.96 -9.97 22.73
N PRO A 322 15.17 -10.59 23.62
CA PRO A 322 14.00 -9.91 24.18
C PRO A 322 14.43 -8.73 25.07
N PRO A 323 13.65 -7.64 25.19
CA PRO A 323 12.31 -7.36 24.65
C PRO A 323 12.35 -6.41 23.44
N TYR A 324 13.21 -6.67 22.45
CA TYR A 324 13.45 -5.69 21.40
C TYR A 324 12.39 -5.68 20.29
N ALA A 325 12.17 -4.50 19.72
CA ALA A 325 11.28 -4.29 18.59
C ALA A 325 11.93 -4.80 17.29
N ALA A 326 11.09 -5.13 16.32
CA ALA A 326 11.54 -5.50 14.98
C ALA A 326 10.68 -4.81 13.91
N TYR A 327 11.29 -4.59 12.76
CA TYR A 327 10.72 -3.96 11.59
C TYR A 327 10.89 -4.88 10.38
N GLY A 328 9.81 -5.10 9.63
CA GLY A 328 9.82 -5.90 8.42
C GLY A 328 9.39 -5.06 7.22
N LEU A 329 10.04 -5.27 6.09
CA LEU A 329 9.61 -4.75 4.80
C LEU A 329 9.32 -5.92 3.88
N ALA A 330 8.18 -5.90 3.20
CA ALA A 330 7.91 -6.73 2.03
C ALA A 330 7.45 -5.87 0.86
N THR A 331 7.78 -6.23 -0.38
CA THR A 331 7.45 -5.43 -1.55
C THR A 331 7.22 -6.28 -2.81
N ASN A 332 6.56 -5.72 -3.81
CA ASN A 332 6.38 -6.35 -5.13
C ASN A 332 7.58 -6.18 -6.07
N LEU A 333 8.59 -5.39 -5.68
CA LEU A 333 9.80 -5.16 -6.45
C LEU A 333 11.00 -5.71 -5.69
N HIS A 334 11.97 -6.29 -6.41
CA HIS A 334 13.20 -6.76 -5.76
C HIS A 334 13.92 -5.61 -5.05
N ILE A 335 14.40 -5.91 -3.85
CA ILE A 335 15.29 -5.06 -3.08
C ILE A 335 16.69 -5.23 -3.67
N GLU A 336 17.18 -4.18 -4.33
CA GLU A 336 18.48 -4.16 -4.99
C GLU A 336 19.64 -4.11 -3.98
N ALA A 337 19.48 -3.27 -2.96
CA ALA A 337 20.50 -3.04 -1.95
C ALA A 337 19.87 -2.70 -0.61
N ILE A 338 20.50 -3.17 0.47
CA ILE A 338 20.19 -2.79 1.85
C ILE A 338 21.51 -2.35 2.50
N ALA A 339 21.49 -1.21 3.19
CA ALA A 339 22.62 -0.69 3.92
C ALA A 339 22.30 -0.59 5.42
N HIS A 340 23.07 -1.33 6.21
CA HIS A 340 23.10 -1.23 7.66
C HIS A 340 24.48 -1.66 8.18
N PRO A 341 25.12 -0.88 9.06
CA PRO A 341 24.75 0.49 9.44
C PRO A 341 24.85 1.46 8.26
N HIS A 342 23.84 2.32 8.07
CA HIS A 342 23.91 3.37 7.06
C HIS A 342 24.86 4.48 7.53
N GLU A 343 25.90 4.77 6.72
CA GLU A 343 26.97 5.74 7.04
C GLU A 343 27.63 5.51 8.41
N GLY A 344 27.69 4.25 8.86
CA GLY A 344 28.29 3.88 10.14
C GLY A 344 27.41 4.13 11.38
N ASN A 345 26.18 4.65 11.20
CA ASN A 345 25.22 4.78 12.30
C ASN A 345 24.40 3.49 12.47
N LEU A 346 24.56 2.84 13.62
CA LEU A 346 23.87 1.60 14.00
C LEU A 346 22.36 1.74 14.15
N ASN A 347 21.77 2.93 14.14
CA ASN A 347 20.32 3.09 14.16
C ASN A 347 19.76 3.50 12.79
N CYS A 348 20.61 3.65 11.78
CA CYS A 348 20.21 4.08 10.45
C CYS A 348 20.21 2.91 9.47
N PHE A 349 19.18 2.88 8.65
CA PHE A 349 18.95 1.89 7.60
C PHE A 349 18.59 2.60 6.31
N SER A 350 19.04 2.04 5.20
CA SER A 350 18.48 2.40 3.90
C SER A 350 18.32 1.17 3.02
N TRP A 351 17.37 1.23 2.10
CA TRP A 351 17.22 0.21 1.08
C TRP A 351 16.74 0.82 -0.24
N GLN A 352 17.18 0.21 -1.33
CA GLN A 352 16.86 0.60 -2.69
C GLN A 352 16.02 -0.50 -3.34
N LEU A 353 14.91 -0.12 -3.96
CA LEU A 353 14.10 -1.02 -4.78
C LEU A 353 14.47 -0.88 -6.25
N LEU A 354 14.41 -1.99 -6.99
CA LEU A 354 14.53 -1.95 -8.45
C LEU A 354 13.40 -1.10 -9.06
N PRO A 355 13.61 -0.51 -10.26
CA PRO A 355 12.59 0.32 -10.89
C PRO A 355 11.30 -0.44 -11.27
N GLY A 356 10.15 0.16 -10.98
CA GLY A 356 8.83 -0.31 -11.40
C GLY A 356 7.88 0.86 -11.68
N THR A 357 6.77 0.63 -12.38
CA THR A 357 5.74 1.66 -12.61
C THR A 357 4.84 1.89 -11.40
N SER A 358 4.79 0.91 -10.49
CA SER A 358 4.17 1.03 -9.19
C SER A 358 4.88 0.14 -8.19
N VAL A 359 4.99 0.64 -6.97
CA VAL A 359 5.58 -0.05 -5.83
C VAL A 359 4.47 -0.31 -4.82
N LYS A 360 4.36 -1.52 -4.31
CA LYS A 360 3.53 -1.87 -3.16
C LYS A 360 4.46 -2.41 -2.08
N CYS A 361 4.41 -1.81 -0.91
CA CYS A 361 5.19 -2.16 0.27
C CYS A 361 4.28 -2.51 1.43
N LEU A 362 4.74 -3.43 2.26
CA LEU A 362 4.21 -3.71 3.58
C LEU A 362 5.29 -3.38 4.60
N HIS A 363 4.91 -2.60 5.61
CA HIS A 363 5.76 -2.19 6.72
C HIS A 363 5.23 -2.86 7.98
N LEU A 364 5.84 -3.98 8.38
CA LEU A 364 5.43 -4.80 9.52
C LEU A 364 6.16 -4.37 10.78
N PHE A 365 5.44 -4.33 11.88
CA PHE A 365 5.96 -3.98 13.18
C PHE A 365 5.75 -5.13 14.17
N MET A 366 6.75 -5.40 14.98
CA MET A 366 6.68 -6.43 16.02
C MET A 366 7.29 -5.93 17.32
N ARG A 367 6.70 -6.42 18.40
CA ARG A 367 7.18 -6.28 19.77
C ARG A 367 7.50 -7.67 20.29
N ASP A 368 8.66 -7.82 20.92
CA ASP A 368 9.17 -9.06 21.53
C ASP A 368 9.43 -10.22 20.55
N GLN A 369 10.53 -10.96 20.80
CA GLN A 369 10.97 -12.18 20.10
C GLN A 369 10.99 -12.10 18.55
N PRO A 370 12.14 -11.79 17.94
CA PRO A 370 12.27 -11.81 16.48
C PRO A 370 12.33 -13.22 15.87
N GLU A 371 12.32 -14.29 16.67
CA GLU A 371 12.44 -15.66 16.14
C GLU A 371 11.29 -15.97 15.16
N GLY A 372 11.65 -16.19 13.90
CA GLY A 372 10.68 -16.42 12.82
C GLY A 372 9.94 -15.16 12.35
N PHE A 373 10.42 -13.96 12.72
CA PHE A 373 9.82 -12.72 12.25
C PHE A 373 10.01 -12.53 10.74
N ASP A 374 11.17 -12.91 10.19
CA ASP A 374 11.41 -12.99 8.75
C ASP A 374 10.37 -13.88 8.03
N ALA A 375 10.04 -15.03 8.60
CA ALA A 375 9.03 -15.95 8.08
C ALA A 375 7.63 -15.33 8.17
N LYS A 376 7.34 -14.57 9.23
CA LYS A 376 6.10 -13.77 9.34
C LYS A 376 6.04 -12.73 8.22
N VAL A 377 7.12 -11.96 8.00
CA VAL A 377 7.18 -10.98 6.90
C VAL A 377 6.96 -11.65 5.54
N GLY A 378 7.63 -12.78 5.28
CA GLY A 378 7.48 -13.55 4.04
C GLY A 378 6.06 -14.12 3.86
N HIS A 379 5.40 -14.52 4.93
CA HIS A 379 3.99 -14.93 4.89
C HIS A 379 3.08 -13.76 4.48
N TYR A 380 3.24 -12.59 5.11
CA TYR A 380 2.49 -11.39 4.74
C TYR A 380 2.78 -10.92 3.30
N TRP A 381 4.04 -11.01 2.86
CA TRP A 381 4.43 -10.76 1.47
C TRP A 381 3.63 -11.65 0.52
N TYR A 382 3.59 -12.95 0.79
CA TYR A 382 2.87 -13.90 -0.04
C TYR A 382 1.38 -13.54 -0.10
N GLU A 383 0.74 -13.34 1.05
CA GLU A 383 -0.72 -13.20 1.14
C GLU A 383 -1.26 -11.82 0.74
N LEU A 384 -0.45 -10.75 0.83
CA LEU A 384 -0.92 -9.38 0.59
C LEU A 384 -0.33 -8.73 -0.66
N ILE A 385 0.79 -9.25 -1.17
CA ILE A 385 1.53 -8.66 -2.28
C ILE A 385 1.64 -9.64 -3.46
N TYR A 386 2.25 -10.81 -3.25
CA TYR A 386 2.55 -11.75 -4.34
C TYR A 386 1.31 -12.44 -4.88
N ASP A 387 0.48 -13.01 -3.99
CA ASP A 387 -0.65 -13.84 -4.36
C ASP A 387 -1.87 -13.58 -3.45
N PRO A 388 -2.42 -12.34 -3.49
CA PRO A 388 -3.52 -11.94 -2.64
C PRO A 388 -4.84 -12.59 -3.03
N LEU A 389 -5.80 -12.59 -2.09
CA LEU A 389 -7.18 -12.94 -2.39
C LEU A 389 -7.73 -12.02 -3.50
N ARG A 390 -8.39 -12.62 -4.49
CA ARG A 390 -8.93 -11.90 -5.66
C ARG A 390 -10.43 -12.03 -5.69
N ALA A 391 -11.08 -11.03 -6.29
CA ALA A 391 -12.49 -11.16 -6.62
C ALA A 391 -12.81 -10.47 -7.95
N GLU A 392 -13.76 -11.07 -8.66
CA GLU A 392 -14.22 -10.61 -9.96
C GLU A 392 -15.74 -10.65 -10.01
N ILE A 393 -16.34 -9.89 -10.92
CA ILE A 393 -17.78 -9.91 -11.10
C ILE A 393 -18.18 -11.24 -11.72
N TYR A 394 -19.14 -11.93 -11.11
CA TYR A 394 -19.67 -13.16 -11.64
C TYR A 394 -20.32 -12.92 -13.00
N GLN A 395 -19.83 -13.64 -14.02
CA GLN A 395 -20.44 -13.69 -15.33
C GLN A 395 -20.99 -15.09 -15.54
N ASP A 396 -22.30 -15.19 -15.79
CA ASP A 396 -22.90 -16.46 -16.17
C ASP A 396 -22.33 -16.82 -17.55
N ILE A 397 -21.52 -17.87 -17.64
CA ILE A 397 -21.04 -18.39 -18.92
C ILE A 397 -22.29 -18.93 -19.63
N GLY A 398 -22.91 -18.07 -20.43
CA GLY A 398 -24.04 -18.45 -21.26
C GLY A 398 -23.65 -19.68 -22.06
N LYS A 399 -24.40 -20.77 -21.88
CA LYS A 399 -24.33 -21.99 -22.67
C LYS A 399 -24.19 -21.66 -24.16
N SER A 400 -22.97 -21.64 -24.68
CA SER A 400 -22.70 -21.98 -26.07
C SER A 400 -22.81 -23.50 -26.19
N GLN A 401 -24.01 -24.02 -25.97
CA GLN A 401 -24.44 -25.24 -26.64
C GLN A 401 -24.58 -24.86 -28.12
N GLN A 402 -23.46 -24.84 -28.85
CA GLN A 402 -23.51 -25.17 -30.26
C GLN A 402 -24.13 -26.56 -30.32
N SER A 403 -25.32 -26.58 -30.91
CA SER A 403 -26.03 -27.75 -31.37
C SER A 403 -25.09 -28.69 -32.10
N LEU A 404 -24.59 -29.70 -31.40
CA LEU A 404 -24.22 -30.97 -32.01
C LEU A 404 -25.53 -31.71 -32.31
N VAL A 405 -26.18 -31.28 -33.40
CA VAL A 405 -27.26 -32.02 -34.07
C VAL A 405 -26.79 -32.32 -35.49
N GLY A 406 -26.59 -33.61 -35.77
CA GLY A 406 -26.61 -34.25 -37.10
C GLY A 406 -25.43 -33.93 -38.02
N ILE A 407 -24.43 -34.81 -38.18
CA ILE A 407 -24.45 -36.01 -39.06
C ILE A 407 -25.07 -35.73 -40.43
N GLY A 408 -24.26 -35.79 -41.49
CA GLY A 408 -24.77 -35.89 -42.85
C GLY A 408 -23.76 -35.73 -43.98
N ASN A 409 -22.91 -36.75 -44.21
CA ASN A 409 -22.46 -37.27 -45.51
C ASN A 409 -22.55 -36.35 -46.76
N ARG A 410 -21.41 -36.11 -47.44
CA ARG A 410 -21.08 -36.70 -48.78
C ARG A 410 -19.90 -35.98 -49.47
N GLN A 411 -19.01 -36.85 -49.95
CA GLN A 411 -18.05 -36.78 -51.07
C GLN A 411 -16.84 -35.85 -50.95
#